data_AF-A0A257WJN4-F1
#
_entry.id   AF-A0A257WJN4-F1
#
_cell.length_a   1.000
_cell.length_b   1.000
_cell.length_c   1.000
_cell.angle_alpha   90.00
_cell.angle_beta   90.00
_cell.angle_gamma   90.00
#
_symmetry.space_group_name_H-M   'P 1'
#
loop_
_entity.id
_entity.type
_entity.pdbx_description
1 polymer ?
#
loop_
_entity_poly.entity_id
_entity_poly.type
_entity_poly.pdbx_seq_one_letter_code
_entity_poly.pdbx_strand_id
1 'polypeptide(L)'
;MPSNLILTTENRRLHMPAETVMRRMSVLVLVGPLVGDPLPDVTVYSPDGSPFKTADLRGQYTVLTFGCLTCPPSMWNILGLEAVQRDYGPKGVKFYFIFKALAHPELAGNYVQPFTLDERLALVRQAEKQFGTQIPWIVDAMDNRLKHAMGDRPNSQFLIDPKGVIVRKRAWANPLAVRKDLEELVGSVEHITREEDLHLNLGLPLKSAAERGVVQRIPRPNMLPILIDPQIEPTGKPFFAKLRAEADAGLLGDGAGKLYIGFHLDPLHNAHWNNLNKPLSFEIDKADGVKLDQWSATVEKVAVASDADPREFLLTVESWPTDQPLRLTVTYFACDNEDNCHAVKQAYILHRERDNDGGGARGAGAGYWEPEEFARSMLRGDRNRDGKLTRSETVGIVLPHYEKLDTNQDGFLDLEELKAVADWLNHHHQPGTPNPAAKPGQ
;
A
#
# COMPACT_ATOMS: atom_id res chain seq x y z
N MET A 1 -29.01 22.60 61.37
CA MET A 1 -29.02 23.47 60.16
C MET A 1 -27.80 24.38 60.25
N PRO A 2 -27.10 24.74 59.15
CA PRO A 2 -27.28 24.35 57.75
C PRO A 2 -26.01 23.76 57.08
N SER A 3 -26.27 23.02 55.99
CA SER A 3 -25.59 23.00 54.68
C SER A 3 -24.05 22.91 54.57
N ASN A 4 -23.56 21.74 54.15
CA ASN A 4 -22.33 21.65 53.34
C ASN A 4 -22.68 21.13 51.94
N LEU A 5 -22.34 21.96 50.96
CA LEU A 5 -22.46 21.76 49.52
C LEU A 5 -21.44 20.70 49.09
N ILE A 6 -21.89 19.61 48.47
CA ILE A 6 -21.03 18.64 47.79
C ILE A 6 -20.81 19.16 46.36
N LEU A 7 -19.56 19.50 46.03
CA LEU A 7 -19.12 19.72 44.65
C LEU A 7 -18.26 18.54 44.21
N THR A 8 -18.77 17.85 43.20
CA THR A 8 -18.19 16.71 42.49
C THR A 8 -17.17 17.18 41.44
N THR A 9 -15.94 16.66 41.49
CA THR A 9 -15.05 16.50 40.31
C THR A 9 -13.99 15.45 40.60
N GLU A 10 -14.24 14.17 40.25
CA GLU A 10 -13.15 13.20 40.03
C GLU A 10 -12.81 13.21 38.53
N ASN A 11 -11.69 13.85 38.20
CA ASN A 11 -11.06 13.76 36.89
C ASN A 11 -9.75 12.97 37.07
N ARG A 12 -9.84 11.64 37.22
CA ARG A 12 -8.66 10.76 37.21
C ARG A 12 -8.14 10.63 35.78
N ARG A 13 -7.22 11.54 35.40
CA ARG A 13 -6.28 11.25 34.32
C ARG A 13 -5.34 10.15 34.81
N LEU A 14 -5.42 8.97 34.19
CA LEU A 14 -4.40 7.92 34.28
C LEU A 14 -3.06 8.50 33.78
N HIS A 15 -2.24 8.99 34.71
CA HIS A 15 -0.84 9.31 34.46
C HIS A 15 -0.07 7.99 34.40
N MET A 16 0.28 7.55 33.18
CA MET A 16 1.25 6.48 33.01
C MET A 16 2.64 6.99 33.44
N PRO A 17 3.43 6.23 34.23
CA PRO A 17 4.77 6.65 34.63
C PRO A 17 5.68 6.85 33.42
N ALA A 18 6.50 7.90 33.45
CA ALA A 18 7.43 8.25 32.35
C ALA A 18 8.40 7.09 32.00
N GLU A 19 8.71 6.21 32.95
CA GLU A 19 9.51 4.99 32.70
C GLU A 19 8.81 3.97 31.80
N THR A 20 7.47 3.84 31.87
CA THR A 20 6.69 2.96 30.98
C THR A 20 6.62 3.51 29.56
N VAL A 21 6.55 4.84 29.42
CA VAL A 21 6.61 5.53 28.12
C VAL A 21 8.01 5.41 27.51
N MET A 22 9.07 5.61 28.31
CA MET A 22 10.45 5.40 27.86
C MET A 22 10.73 3.94 27.49
N ARG A 23 10.18 2.95 28.23
CA ARG A 23 10.32 1.52 27.91
C ARG A 23 9.55 1.11 26.65
N ARG A 24 8.41 1.73 26.36
CA ARG A 24 7.69 1.57 25.08
C ARG A 24 8.40 2.27 23.91
N MET A 25 9.03 3.42 24.15
CA MET A 25 9.84 4.10 23.15
C MET A 25 11.15 3.37 22.84
N SER A 26 11.77 2.69 23.82
CA SER A 26 13.00 1.92 23.60
C SER A 26 12.76 0.55 22.96
N VAL A 27 11.56 -0.04 23.08
CA VAL A 27 11.19 -1.29 22.37
C VAL A 27 10.81 -1.02 20.90
N LEU A 28 10.25 0.14 20.57
CA LEU A 28 9.87 0.49 19.19
C LEU A 28 11.06 0.94 18.31
N VAL A 29 12.22 1.20 18.92
CA VAL A 29 13.49 1.54 18.26
C VAL A 29 14.34 0.27 17.99
N LEU A 30 13.87 -0.91 18.41
CA LEU A 30 14.69 -2.13 18.58
C LEU A 30 14.38 -3.30 17.62
N VAL A 31 13.64 -3.12 16.53
CA VAL A 31 13.14 -4.26 15.72
C VAL A 31 13.86 -4.45 14.37
N GLY A 32 15.02 -3.83 14.16
CA GLY A 32 15.81 -4.06 12.95
C GLY A 32 17.27 -3.61 13.11
N PRO A 33 18.17 -4.07 12.22
CA PRO A 33 19.61 -3.91 12.39
C PRO A 33 20.03 -2.44 12.50
N LEU A 34 21.03 -2.18 13.31
CA LEU A 34 21.68 -0.89 13.49
C LEU A 34 22.80 -0.69 12.47
N VAL A 35 23.32 0.53 12.41
CA VAL A 35 24.59 0.77 11.70
C VAL A 35 25.70 0.02 12.43
N GLY A 36 26.47 -0.78 11.69
CA GLY A 36 27.49 -1.69 12.21
C GLY A 36 27.05 -3.15 12.26
N ASP A 37 25.75 -3.43 12.16
CA ASP A 37 25.23 -4.80 12.15
C ASP A 37 25.32 -5.45 10.77
N PRO A 38 25.44 -6.79 10.69
CA PRO A 38 25.35 -7.50 9.41
C PRO A 38 23.93 -7.40 8.82
N LEU A 39 23.85 -7.39 7.49
CA LEU A 39 22.58 -7.60 6.79
C LEU A 39 22.01 -8.98 7.19
N PRO A 40 20.75 -9.06 7.65
CA PRO A 40 20.10 -10.33 7.99
C PRO A 40 20.15 -11.31 6.81
N ASP A 41 20.55 -12.57 7.05
CA ASP A 41 20.58 -13.63 6.04
C ASP A 41 19.22 -14.30 5.93
N VAL A 42 18.45 -13.94 4.91
CA VAL A 42 17.12 -14.48 4.62
C VAL A 42 16.98 -14.82 3.15
N THR A 43 16.12 -15.78 2.83
CA THR A 43 15.78 -16.11 1.45
C THR A 43 14.78 -15.10 0.89
N VAL A 44 15.10 -14.57 -0.28
CA VAL A 44 14.29 -13.68 -1.11
C VAL A 44 14.27 -14.18 -2.55
N TYR A 45 13.56 -13.50 -3.43
CA TYR A 45 13.35 -13.94 -4.81
C TYR A 45 13.70 -12.85 -5.81
N SER A 46 14.20 -13.22 -6.99
CA SER A 46 14.22 -12.33 -8.15
C SER A 46 12.84 -12.25 -8.80
N PRO A 47 12.59 -11.27 -9.71
CA PRO A 47 11.29 -11.10 -10.37
C PRO A 47 10.82 -12.29 -11.24
N ASP A 48 11.74 -13.17 -11.63
CA ASP A 48 11.47 -14.44 -12.31
C ASP A 48 11.08 -15.58 -11.34
N GLY A 49 11.19 -15.35 -10.03
CA GLY A 49 10.90 -16.32 -8.97
C GLY A 49 12.09 -17.13 -8.48
N SER A 50 13.30 -16.90 -9.01
CA SER A 50 14.50 -17.63 -8.55
C SER A 50 14.86 -17.24 -7.11
N PRO A 51 14.97 -18.20 -6.17
CA PRO A 51 15.33 -17.89 -4.79
C PRO A 51 16.83 -17.64 -4.63
N PHE A 52 17.20 -16.67 -3.80
CA PHE A 52 18.59 -16.44 -3.39
C PHE A 52 18.65 -15.89 -1.96
N LYS A 53 19.84 -15.88 -1.36
CA LYS A 53 20.05 -15.37 0.00
C LYS A 53 20.50 -13.92 -0.04
N THR A 54 20.05 -13.10 0.90
CA THR A 54 20.57 -11.73 1.05
C THR A 54 22.07 -11.69 1.34
N ALA A 55 22.67 -12.75 1.89
CA ALA A 55 24.11 -12.90 2.02
C ALA A 55 24.86 -12.88 0.67
N ASP A 56 24.19 -13.21 -0.44
CA ASP A 56 24.75 -13.18 -1.79
C ASP A 56 24.92 -11.75 -2.33
N LEU A 57 24.38 -10.74 -1.64
CA LEU A 57 24.54 -9.32 -1.97
C LEU A 57 25.89 -8.72 -1.49
N ARG A 58 26.75 -9.54 -0.87
CA ARG A 58 28.10 -9.14 -0.41
C ARG A 58 29.07 -8.95 -1.59
N GLY A 59 30.20 -8.33 -1.29
CA GLY A 59 31.31 -8.13 -2.24
C GLY A 59 31.34 -6.74 -2.89
N GLN A 60 30.25 -5.99 -2.85
CA GLN A 60 30.17 -4.62 -3.34
C GLN A 60 29.37 -3.75 -2.35
N TYR A 61 29.52 -2.43 -2.45
CA TYR A 61 28.57 -1.54 -1.78
C TYR A 61 27.19 -1.73 -2.40
N THR A 62 26.18 -1.89 -1.55
CA THR A 62 24.81 -2.20 -1.99
C THR A 62 23.81 -1.27 -1.32
N VAL A 63 22.99 -0.57 -2.13
CA VAL A 63 21.87 0.24 -1.67
C VAL A 63 20.59 -0.56 -1.78
N LEU A 64 19.90 -0.78 -0.66
CA LEU A 64 18.58 -1.40 -0.61
C LEU A 64 17.53 -0.35 -0.26
N THR A 65 16.48 -0.26 -1.06
CA THR A 65 15.35 0.64 -0.80
C THR A 65 14.04 -0.13 -0.83
N PHE A 66 13.31 -0.14 0.29
CA PHE A 66 12.02 -0.82 0.38
C PHE A 66 10.92 -0.06 -0.35
N GLY A 67 10.02 -0.78 -0.99
CA GLY A 67 8.86 -0.18 -1.64
C GLY A 67 7.80 -1.17 -2.05
N CYS A 68 6.76 -0.65 -2.69
CA CYS A 68 5.72 -1.43 -3.36
C CYS A 68 4.98 -0.55 -4.35
N LEU A 69 4.10 -1.18 -5.13
CA LEU A 69 3.32 -0.55 -6.20
C LEU A 69 2.39 0.59 -5.72
N THR A 70 1.94 0.52 -4.46
CA THR A 70 0.95 1.45 -3.92
C THR A 70 1.49 2.43 -2.87
N CYS A 71 2.81 2.54 -2.70
CA CYS A 71 3.44 3.40 -1.69
C CYS A 71 3.97 4.70 -2.32
N PRO A 72 3.37 5.87 -2.04
CA PRO A 72 3.80 7.13 -2.67
C PRO A 72 5.25 7.54 -2.41
N PRO A 73 5.79 7.43 -1.18
CA PRO A 73 7.20 7.69 -0.93
C PRO A 73 8.15 6.81 -1.76
N SER A 74 7.73 5.57 -2.07
CA SER A 74 8.49 4.72 -2.99
C SER A 74 8.46 5.27 -4.40
N MET A 75 7.29 5.65 -4.91
CA MET A 75 7.13 6.24 -6.24
C MET A 75 7.97 7.52 -6.43
N TRP A 76 8.02 8.40 -5.43
CA TRP A 76 8.73 9.68 -5.53
C TRP A 76 10.25 9.55 -5.59
N ASN A 77 10.81 8.55 -4.92
CA ASN A 77 12.25 8.39 -4.81
C ASN A 77 12.87 7.54 -5.92
N ILE A 78 12.06 6.90 -6.77
CA ILE A 78 12.55 6.04 -7.86
C ILE A 78 13.46 6.82 -8.80
N LEU A 79 12.98 7.96 -9.33
CA LEU A 79 13.74 8.74 -10.32
C LEU A 79 15.08 9.26 -9.75
N GLY A 80 15.07 9.74 -8.52
CA GLY A 80 16.30 10.17 -7.85
C GLY A 80 17.27 9.02 -7.62
N LEU A 81 16.79 7.84 -7.20
CA LEU A 81 17.68 6.68 -6.99
C LEU A 81 18.24 6.14 -8.30
N GLU A 82 17.42 6.15 -9.36
CA GLU A 82 17.82 5.87 -10.73
C GLU A 82 18.95 6.82 -11.20
N ALA A 83 18.90 8.10 -10.84
CA ALA A 83 19.97 9.05 -11.13
C ALA A 83 21.26 8.73 -10.35
N VAL A 84 21.14 8.41 -9.06
CA VAL A 84 22.31 8.01 -8.25
C VAL A 84 22.93 6.71 -8.76
N GLN A 85 22.10 5.76 -9.22
CA GLN A 85 22.59 4.50 -9.77
C GLN A 85 23.37 4.71 -11.07
N ARG A 86 22.99 5.65 -11.94
CA ARG A 86 23.75 5.96 -13.17
C ARG A 86 25.16 6.49 -12.86
N ASP A 87 25.30 7.21 -11.76
CA ASP A 87 26.57 7.79 -11.36
C ASP A 87 27.48 6.79 -10.64
N TYR A 88 26.92 5.96 -9.74
CA TYR A 88 27.70 5.06 -8.89
C TYR A 88 27.69 3.59 -9.33
N GLY A 89 26.76 3.18 -10.19
CA GLY A 89 26.73 1.88 -10.82
C GLY A 89 28.03 1.55 -11.57
N PRO A 90 28.57 2.46 -12.40
CA PRO A 90 29.87 2.28 -13.07
C PRO A 90 31.06 2.14 -12.10
N LYS A 91 30.94 2.65 -10.87
CA LYS A 91 31.92 2.47 -9.79
C LYS A 91 31.75 1.15 -9.03
N GLY A 92 30.84 0.28 -9.46
CA GLY A 92 30.61 -1.02 -8.85
C GLY A 92 29.68 -0.99 -7.63
N VAL A 93 28.88 0.06 -7.45
CA VAL A 93 27.83 0.08 -6.42
C VAL A 93 26.57 -0.59 -6.96
N LYS A 94 25.99 -1.52 -6.21
CA LYS A 94 24.72 -2.17 -6.54
C LYS A 94 23.54 -1.42 -5.92
N PHE A 95 22.42 -1.43 -6.63
CA PHE A 95 21.15 -0.85 -6.17
C PHE A 95 20.05 -1.88 -6.37
N TYR A 96 19.16 -1.97 -5.39
CA TYR A 96 17.97 -2.81 -5.48
C TYR A 96 16.77 -2.15 -4.82
N PHE A 97 15.61 -2.28 -5.46
CA PHE A 97 14.33 -2.02 -4.83
C PHE A 97 13.79 -3.31 -4.20
N ILE A 98 13.33 -3.26 -2.95
CA ILE A 98 12.74 -4.43 -2.27
C ILE A 98 11.22 -4.34 -2.37
N PHE A 99 10.62 -5.24 -3.13
CA PHE A 99 9.16 -5.38 -3.25
C PHE A 99 8.61 -6.20 -2.08
N LYS A 100 7.85 -5.56 -1.21
CA LYS A 100 7.17 -6.18 -0.04
C LYS A 100 5.65 -6.09 -0.17
N ALA A 101 4.89 -6.55 0.84
CA ALA A 101 3.44 -6.38 0.90
C ALA A 101 2.96 -4.94 0.61
N LEU A 102 1.82 -4.78 -0.05
CA LEU A 102 1.32 -3.47 -0.46
C LEU A 102 1.06 -2.59 0.77
N ALA A 103 1.58 -1.35 0.75
CA ALA A 103 1.36 -0.41 1.86
C ALA A 103 -0.10 0.07 1.90
N HIS A 104 -0.66 0.30 0.71
CA HIS A 104 -2.00 0.82 0.53
C HIS A 104 -2.74 0.01 -0.55
N PRO A 105 -3.26 -1.19 -0.23
CA PRO A 105 -4.18 -1.89 -1.12
C PRO A 105 -5.34 -0.98 -1.54
N GLU A 106 -5.97 -1.29 -2.67
CA GLU A 106 -7.01 -0.52 -3.35
C GLU A 106 -6.54 0.81 -3.99
N LEU A 107 -5.29 1.23 -3.78
CA LEU A 107 -4.74 2.43 -4.40
C LEU A 107 -3.99 2.12 -5.73
N ALA A 108 -3.79 3.17 -6.54
CA ALA A 108 -2.95 3.21 -7.73
C ALA A 108 -3.28 2.10 -8.73
N GLY A 109 -4.53 2.01 -9.19
CA GLY A 109 -4.96 0.91 -10.07
C GLY A 109 -5.69 -0.22 -9.34
N ASN A 110 -6.10 0.01 -8.08
CA ASN A 110 -6.90 -0.93 -7.29
C ASN A 110 -6.21 -2.26 -6.99
N TYR A 111 -4.88 -2.25 -6.89
CA TYR A 111 -4.13 -3.45 -6.53
C TYR A 111 -4.49 -3.95 -5.14
N VAL A 112 -4.66 -5.25 -5.00
CA VAL A 112 -4.96 -5.94 -3.75
C VAL A 112 -3.76 -6.76 -3.30
N GLN A 113 -3.74 -7.18 -2.03
CA GLN A 113 -2.63 -7.99 -1.54
C GLN A 113 -2.51 -9.31 -2.35
N PRO A 114 -1.28 -9.76 -2.64
CA PRO A 114 -1.07 -11.09 -3.19
C PRO A 114 -1.33 -12.15 -2.10
N PHE A 115 -1.94 -13.28 -2.48
CA PHE A 115 -2.08 -14.48 -1.66
C PHE A 115 -1.05 -15.55 -2.02
N THR A 116 -0.46 -15.47 -3.22
CA THR A 116 0.60 -16.38 -3.67
C THR A 116 1.88 -15.64 -4.04
N LEU A 117 2.99 -16.37 -4.06
CA LEU A 117 4.25 -15.82 -4.58
C LEU A 117 4.11 -15.42 -6.05
N ASP A 118 3.43 -16.22 -6.87
CA ASP A 118 3.22 -15.91 -8.29
C ASP A 118 2.49 -14.59 -8.51
N GLU A 119 1.46 -14.31 -7.70
CA GLU A 119 0.77 -13.01 -7.73
C GLU A 119 1.69 -11.87 -7.28
N ARG A 120 2.51 -12.09 -6.25
CA ARG A 120 3.50 -11.08 -5.81
C ARG A 120 4.54 -10.81 -6.91
N LEU A 121 4.99 -11.85 -7.62
CA LEU A 121 5.88 -11.75 -8.76
C LEU A 121 5.20 -11.02 -9.93
N ALA A 122 3.91 -11.24 -10.17
CA ALA A 122 3.15 -10.50 -11.17
C ALA A 122 3.04 -9.01 -10.81
N LEU A 123 2.82 -8.68 -9.53
CA LEU A 123 2.79 -7.29 -9.05
C LEU A 123 4.15 -6.59 -9.18
N VAL A 124 5.28 -7.27 -8.93
CA VAL A 124 6.60 -6.64 -9.15
C VAL A 124 6.87 -6.38 -10.63
N ARG A 125 6.49 -7.30 -11.53
CA ARG A 125 6.62 -7.09 -12.98
C ARG A 125 5.76 -5.92 -13.46
N GLN A 126 4.58 -5.77 -12.87
CA GLN A 126 3.75 -4.60 -13.10
C GLN A 126 4.40 -3.33 -12.55
N ALA A 127 5.06 -3.38 -11.39
CA ALA A 127 5.80 -2.24 -10.85
C ALA A 127 6.99 -1.84 -11.73
N GLU A 128 7.76 -2.82 -12.24
CA GLU A 128 8.85 -2.60 -13.21
C GLU A 128 8.34 -1.88 -14.46
N LYS A 129 7.23 -2.37 -15.04
CA LYS A 129 6.60 -1.76 -16.21
C LYS A 129 6.03 -0.37 -15.92
N GLN A 130 5.38 -0.20 -14.78
CA GLN A 130 4.71 1.05 -14.40
C GLN A 130 5.73 2.15 -14.09
N PHE A 131 6.83 1.81 -13.43
CA PHE A 131 7.84 2.78 -13.02
C PHE A 131 9.03 2.87 -13.98
N GLY A 132 9.13 1.99 -14.99
CA GLY A 132 10.21 1.99 -15.96
C GLY A 132 11.60 1.85 -15.34
N THR A 133 11.70 1.17 -14.19
CA THR A 133 12.94 1.05 -13.42
C THR A 133 14.00 0.25 -14.15
N GLN A 134 15.24 0.74 -14.13
CA GLN A 134 16.42 -0.02 -14.55
C GLN A 134 17.13 -0.65 -13.35
N ILE A 135 16.98 -0.05 -12.17
CA ILE A 135 17.36 -0.69 -10.90
C ILE A 135 16.54 -1.97 -10.74
N PRO A 136 17.18 -3.13 -10.54
CA PRO A 136 16.48 -4.39 -10.39
C PRO A 136 15.68 -4.45 -9.08
N TRP A 137 14.56 -5.17 -9.11
CA TRP A 137 13.78 -5.49 -7.92
C TRP A 137 14.23 -6.81 -7.30
N ILE A 138 14.12 -6.88 -5.97
CA ILE A 138 14.17 -8.10 -5.17
C ILE A 138 12.79 -8.24 -4.54
N VAL A 139 12.21 -9.42 -4.58
CA VAL A 139 10.89 -9.73 -4.07
C VAL A 139 11.02 -10.42 -2.72
N ASP A 140 10.38 -9.86 -1.70
CA ASP A 140 10.34 -10.46 -0.37
C ASP A 140 9.45 -11.71 -0.37
N ALA A 141 9.73 -12.64 0.54
CA ALA A 141 8.94 -13.85 0.73
C ALA A 141 7.54 -13.53 1.25
N MET A 142 6.56 -14.44 1.05
CA MET A 142 5.16 -14.18 1.39
C MET A 142 4.94 -13.76 2.85
N ASP A 143 5.78 -14.25 3.77
CA ASP A 143 5.82 -13.88 5.18
C ASP A 143 6.58 -12.57 5.49
N ASN A 144 6.91 -11.77 4.47
CA ASN A 144 7.60 -10.47 4.55
C ASN A 144 8.88 -10.51 5.42
N ARG A 145 9.57 -11.66 5.45
CA ARG A 145 10.69 -11.89 6.38
C ARG A 145 11.81 -10.87 6.26
N LEU A 146 12.12 -10.37 5.05
CA LEU A 146 13.16 -9.35 4.90
C LEU A 146 12.68 -8.00 5.44
N LYS A 147 11.45 -7.60 5.13
CA LYS A 147 10.83 -6.39 5.70
C LYS A 147 10.83 -6.43 7.24
N HIS A 148 10.40 -7.54 7.84
CA HIS A 148 10.40 -7.72 9.30
C HIS A 148 11.81 -7.67 9.87
N ALA A 149 12.75 -8.41 9.29
CA ALA A 149 14.15 -8.42 9.72
C ALA A 149 14.81 -7.04 9.63
N MET A 150 14.35 -6.18 8.70
CA MET A 150 14.89 -4.83 8.47
C MET A 150 14.15 -3.73 9.24
N GLY A 151 13.19 -4.07 10.12
CA GLY A 151 12.52 -3.13 11.02
C GLY A 151 11.23 -2.50 10.51
N ASP A 152 10.55 -3.16 9.56
CA ASP A 152 9.13 -2.94 9.22
C ASP A 152 8.72 -1.58 8.67
N ARG A 153 9.69 -0.75 8.28
CA ARG A 153 9.42 0.55 7.68
C ARG A 153 9.00 0.37 6.21
N PRO A 154 7.96 1.10 5.75
CA PRO A 154 7.39 0.89 4.42
C PRO A 154 8.30 1.30 3.26
N ASN A 155 9.20 2.28 3.48
CA ASN A 155 10.13 2.82 2.48
C ASN A 155 11.50 3.15 3.10
N SER A 156 11.97 2.31 4.02
CA SER A 156 13.32 2.45 4.58
C SER A 156 14.40 2.20 3.53
N GLN A 157 15.59 2.69 3.82
CA GLN A 157 16.74 2.59 2.94
C GLN A 157 18.01 2.28 3.72
N PHE A 158 18.85 1.43 3.15
CA PHE A 158 20.07 0.92 3.75
C PHE A 158 21.21 0.98 2.74
N LEU A 159 22.40 1.35 3.22
CA LEU A 159 23.65 1.16 2.49
C LEU A 159 24.46 0.09 3.22
N ILE A 160 24.86 -0.93 2.48
CA ILE A 160 25.61 -2.08 2.96
C ILE A 160 27.00 -2.05 2.33
N ASP A 161 28.04 -2.33 3.11
CA ASP A 161 29.42 -2.40 2.63
C ASP A 161 29.74 -3.76 1.97
N PRO A 162 30.91 -3.91 1.31
CA PRO A 162 31.31 -5.18 0.70
C PRO A 162 31.38 -6.39 1.65
N LYS A 163 31.49 -6.17 2.97
CA LYS A 163 31.50 -7.25 3.98
C LYS A 163 30.08 -7.67 4.38
N GLY A 164 29.05 -6.98 3.89
CA GLY A 164 27.66 -7.21 4.25
C GLY A 164 27.24 -6.51 5.54
N VAL A 165 27.93 -5.43 5.93
CA VAL A 165 27.63 -4.64 7.14
C VAL A 165 26.85 -3.39 6.75
N ILE A 166 25.80 -3.06 7.50
CA ILE A 166 25.01 -1.85 7.29
C ILE A 166 25.80 -0.64 7.76
N VAL A 167 26.17 0.24 6.84
CA VAL A 167 26.97 1.45 7.11
C VAL A 167 26.11 2.72 7.16
N ARG A 168 24.91 2.69 6.58
CA ARG A 168 23.92 3.77 6.67
C ARG A 168 22.51 3.17 6.74
N LYS A 169 21.64 3.77 7.56
CA LYS A 169 20.24 3.39 7.73
C LYS A 169 19.37 4.64 7.74
N ARG A 170 18.25 4.59 7.02
CA ARG A 170 17.27 5.66 6.95
C ARG A 170 15.86 5.11 7.09
N ALA A 171 15.03 5.83 7.84
CA ALA A 171 13.61 5.50 7.98
C ALA A 171 12.81 5.72 6.67
N TRP A 172 13.30 6.61 5.81
CA TRP A 172 12.72 6.99 4.52
C TRP A 172 13.82 7.10 3.47
N ALA A 173 13.54 6.68 2.24
CA ALA A 173 14.46 6.82 1.13
C ALA A 173 14.77 8.29 0.86
N ASN A 174 16.04 8.59 0.58
CA ASN A 174 16.48 9.95 0.24
C ASN A 174 17.66 9.88 -0.75
N PRO A 175 17.41 10.04 -2.05
CA PRO A 175 18.43 9.94 -3.09
C PRO A 175 19.62 10.87 -2.87
N LEU A 176 19.39 12.13 -2.48
CA LEU A 176 20.45 13.11 -2.23
C LEU A 176 21.36 12.66 -1.07
N ALA A 177 20.78 12.10 -0.02
CA ALA A 177 21.55 11.59 1.10
C ALA A 177 22.35 10.32 0.72
N VAL A 178 21.81 9.44 -0.13
CA VAL A 178 22.56 8.29 -0.68
C VAL A 178 23.75 8.77 -1.49
N ARG A 179 23.55 9.75 -2.37
CA ARG A 179 24.64 10.32 -3.17
C ARG A 179 25.78 10.84 -2.28
N LYS A 180 25.44 11.61 -1.25
CA LYS A 180 26.43 12.15 -0.30
C LYS A 180 27.19 11.03 0.43
N ASP A 181 26.51 9.97 0.86
CA ASP A 181 27.19 8.84 1.50
C ASP A 181 28.14 8.14 0.53
N LEU A 182 27.71 7.93 -0.72
CA LEU A 182 28.52 7.24 -1.72
C LEU A 182 29.71 8.10 -2.16
N GLU A 183 29.58 9.42 -2.19
CA GLU A 183 30.71 10.32 -2.35
C GLU A 183 31.74 10.14 -1.22
N GLU A 184 31.29 10.06 0.04
CA GLU A 184 32.16 9.83 1.20
C GLU A 184 32.83 8.44 1.16
N LEU A 185 32.08 7.39 0.80
CA LEU A 185 32.51 5.99 0.95
C LEU A 185 33.18 5.40 -0.31
N VAL A 186 32.83 5.91 -1.48
CA VAL A 186 33.25 5.41 -2.81
C VAL A 186 33.98 6.48 -3.63
N GLY A 187 33.90 7.75 -3.22
CA GLY A 187 34.54 8.89 -3.87
C GLY A 187 33.61 9.61 -4.88
N SER A 188 33.94 10.86 -5.19
CA SER A 188 33.18 11.73 -6.09
C SER A 188 33.09 11.23 -7.54
N VAL A 189 32.03 11.61 -8.24
CA VAL A 189 31.83 11.32 -9.67
C VAL A 189 32.11 12.57 -10.50
N GLU A 190 32.62 12.39 -11.73
CA GLU A 190 32.94 13.53 -12.62
C GLU A 190 31.68 14.25 -13.11
N HIS A 191 30.61 13.50 -13.36
CA HIS A 191 29.33 14.01 -13.81
C HIS A 191 28.22 13.53 -12.87
N ILE A 192 27.35 14.46 -12.47
CA ILE A 192 26.17 14.16 -11.67
C ILE A 192 24.99 14.09 -12.61
N THR A 193 24.38 12.92 -12.71
CA THR A 193 23.12 12.73 -13.42
C THR A 193 22.01 13.48 -12.68
N ARG A 194 21.30 14.37 -13.39
CA ARG A 194 20.13 15.07 -12.85
C ARG A 194 18.88 14.26 -13.19
N GLU A 195 17.86 14.35 -12.35
CA GLU A 195 16.60 13.65 -12.57
C GLU A 195 15.94 14.04 -13.90
N GLU A 196 16.08 15.30 -14.32
CA GLU A 196 15.56 15.82 -15.60
C GLU A 196 16.23 15.21 -16.84
N ASP A 197 17.44 14.68 -16.70
CA ASP A 197 18.18 14.03 -17.78
C ASP A 197 17.73 12.56 -17.95
N LEU A 198 16.83 12.08 -17.08
CA LEU A 198 16.32 10.72 -17.12
C LEU A 198 14.99 10.61 -17.84
N HIS A 199 14.95 9.64 -18.76
CA HIS A 199 13.74 9.22 -19.43
C HIS A 199 13.39 7.80 -19.00
N LEU A 200 12.61 7.68 -17.91
CA LEU A 200 12.03 6.40 -17.52
C LEU A 200 10.77 6.15 -18.36
N ASN A 201 10.63 4.92 -18.87
CA ASN A 201 9.44 4.51 -19.60
C ASN A 201 8.32 4.18 -18.61
N LEU A 202 7.66 5.22 -18.10
CA LEU A 202 6.56 5.06 -17.17
C LEU A 202 5.34 4.43 -17.85
N GLY A 203 4.89 3.32 -17.30
CA GLY A 203 3.65 2.65 -17.69
C GLY A 203 2.46 3.17 -16.90
N LEU A 204 1.26 2.92 -17.43
CA LEU A 204 0.03 3.16 -16.69
C LEU A 204 -0.26 2.01 -15.71
N PRO A 205 -0.98 2.27 -14.61
CA PRO A 205 -1.59 1.22 -13.81
C PRO A 205 -2.46 0.28 -14.65
N LEU A 206 -2.73 -0.91 -14.13
CA LEU A 206 -3.70 -1.82 -14.75
C LEU A 206 -5.07 -1.15 -14.80
N LYS A 207 -5.70 -1.23 -15.98
CA LYS A 207 -7.06 -0.73 -16.16
C LYS A 207 -8.03 -1.71 -15.53
N SER A 208 -9.14 -1.17 -15.02
CA SER A 208 -10.25 -2.02 -14.60
C SER A 208 -10.92 -2.64 -15.82
N ALA A 209 -11.39 -3.88 -15.67
CA ALA A 209 -12.05 -4.62 -16.74
C ALA A 209 -13.47 -4.12 -17.04
N ALA A 210 -14.07 -3.36 -16.13
CA ALA A 210 -15.41 -2.78 -16.27
C ALA A 210 -15.51 -1.41 -15.58
N GLU A 211 -16.65 -0.76 -15.73
CA GLU A 211 -16.96 0.52 -15.09
C GLU A 211 -16.92 0.41 -13.55
N ARG A 212 -16.59 1.53 -12.91
CA ARG A 212 -16.53 1.68 -11.46
C ARG A 212 -17.28 2.92 -11.02
N GLY A 213 -17.67 2.97 -9.74
CA GLY A 213 -18.52 4.03 -9.19
C GLY A 213 -20.03 3.76 -9.36
N VAL A 214 -20.39 2.53 -9.69
CA VAL A 214 -21.76 2.02 -9.77
C VAL A 214 -22.29 1.69 -8.37
N VAL A 215 -21.49 1.03 -7.54
CA VAL A 215 -21.87 0.65 -6.17
C VAL A 215 -21.26 1.62 -5.17
N GLN A 216 -22.10 2.13 -4.27
CA GLN A 216 -21.65 3.03 -3.21
C GLN A 216 -20.74 2.29 -2.23
N ARG A 217 -19.60 2.91 -1.93
CA ARG A 217 -18.60 2.37 -1.00
C ARG A 217 -19.02 2.55 0.46
N ILE A 218 -18.69 1.58 1.30
CA ILE A 218 -18.86 1.69 2.76
C ILE A 218 -17.67 2.49 3.35
N PRO A 219 -17.92 3.61 4.06
CA PRO A 219 -16.86 4.31 4.78
C PRO A 219 -16.28 3.45 5.90
N ARG A 220 -14.94 3.38 5.98
CA ARG A 220 -14.21 2.60 7.00
C ARG A 220 -13.20 3.46 7.77
N PRO A 221 -13.66 4.48 8.52
CA PRO A 221 -12.75 5.29 9.31
C PRO A 221 -12.15 4.45 10.44
N ASN A 222 -10.83 4.56 10.63
CA ASN A 222 -10.11 3.96 11.76
C ASN A 222 -10.22 2.43 11.89
N MET A 223 -10.52 1.72 10.79
CA MET A 223 -10.44 0.26 10.76
C MET A 223 -9.02 -0.18 10.41
N LEU A 224 -8.63 -1.34 10.95
CA LEU A 224 -7.33 -1.96 10.74
C LEU A 224 -7.52 -3.35 10.11
N PRO A 225 -6.68 -3.75 9.15
CA PRO A 225 -6.75 -5.09 8.57
C PRO A 225 -6.55 -6.16 9.64
N ILE A 226 -7.30 -7.25 9.51
CA ILE A 226 -7.14 -8.45 10.35
C ILE A 226 -6.48 -9.56 9.56
N LEU A 227 -5.85 -10.49 10.26
CA LEU A 227 -5.18 -11.62 9.64
C LEU A 227 -6.21 -12.54 8.96
N ILE A 228 -5.93 -12.87 7.71
CA ILE A 228 -6.72 -13.79 6.89
C ILE A 228 -5.83 -14.87 6.29
N ASP A 229 -6.28 -16.12 6.37
CA ASP A 229 -5.65 -17.25 5.70
C ASP A 229 -6.54 -17.71 4.53
N PRO A 230 -6.22 -17.30 3.29
CA PRO A 230 -6.94 -17.79 2.11
C PRO A 230 -6.74 -19.30 1.97
N GLN A 231 -7.83 -20.03 1.73
CA GLN A 231 -7.79 -21.48 1.54
C GLN A 231 -7.51 -21.77 0.06
N ILE A 232 -6.23 -21.90 -0.27
CA ILE A 232 -5.75 -22.04 -1.66
C ILE A 232 -5.82 -23.50 -2.09
N GLU A 233 -6.55 -23.76 -3.17
CA GLU A 233 -6.55 -25.04 -3.86
C GLU A 233 -5.52 -25.00 -5.01
N PRO A 234 -4.45 -25.83 -5.00
CA PRO A 234 -3.35 -25.71 -5.97
C PRO A 234 -3.77 -25.84 -7.45
N THR A 235 -4.83 -26.59 -7.73
CA THR A 235 -5.41 -26.76 -9.07
C THR A 235 -6.73 -26.02 -9.23
N GLY A 236 -7.09 -25.19 -8.25
CA GLY A 236 -8.32 -24.42 -8.23
C GLY A 236 -8.25 -23.21 -9.15
N LYS A 237 -9.38 -22.49 -9.22
CA LYS A 237 -9.43 -21.20 -9.92
C LYS A 237 -8.65 -20.14 -9.11
N PRO A 238 -8.06 -19.13 -9.78
CA PRO A 238 -7.44 -18.02 -9.07
C PRO A 238 -8.48 -17.24 -8.25
N PHE A 239 -7.99 -16.41 -7.33
CA PHE A 239 -8.81 -15.47 -6.58
C PHE A 239 -9.12 -14.24 -7.42
N PHE A 240 -10.07 -14.38 -8.36
CA PHE A 240 -10.57 -13.26 -9.15
C PHE A 240 -11.04 -12.10 -8.28
N ALA A 241 -11.71 -12.41 -7.16
CA ALA A 241 -11.99 -11.48 -6.09
C ALA A 241 -11.36 -11.93 -4.78
N LYS A 242 -10.69 -11.01 -4.10
CA LYS A 242 -9.98 -11.24 -2.84
C LYS A 242 -10.70 -10.60 -1.66
N LEU A 243 -10.77 -11.34 -0.56
CA LEU A 243 -11.25 -10.82 0.71
C LEU A 243 -10.29 -9.77 1.25
N ARG A 244 -10.85 -8.64 1.68
CA ARG A 244 -10.27 -7.73 2.65
C ARG A 244 -11.17 -7.71 3.88
N ALA A 245 -10.62 -8.04 5.04
CA ALA A 245 -11.31 -7.94 6.31
C ALA A 245 -10.62 -6.89 7.19
N GLU A 246 -11.40 -6.02 7.81
CA GLU A 246 -10.88 -5.00 8.73
C GLU A 246 -11.77 -4.88 9.96
N ALA A 247 -11.17 -4.59 11.09
CA ALA A 247 -11.85 -4.44 12.37
C ALA A 247 -11.59 -3.06 12.95
N ASP A 248 -12.58 -2.51 13.65
CA ASP A 248 -12.34 -1.33 14.48
C ASP A 248 -11.54 -1.68 15.75
N ALA A 249 -11.15 -0.65 16.50
CA ALA A 249 -10.35 -0.83 17.71
C ALA A 249 -11.09 -1.60 18.81
N GLY A 250 -12.42 -1.47 18.89
CA GLY A 250 -13.23 -2.18 19.88
C GLY A 250 -13.23 -3.69 19.62
N LEU A 251 -13.41 -4.08 18.35
CA LEU A 251 -13.38 -5.48 17.98
C LEU A 251 -12.01 -6.12 18.23
N LEU A 252 -10.92 -5.43 17.85
CA LEU A 252 -9.57 -5.92 18.09
C LEU A 252 -9.19 -5.99 19.57
N GLY A 253 -9.66 -5.05 20.39
CA GLY A 253 -9.35 -4.99 21.82
C GLY A 253 -10.23 -5.91 22.66
N ASP A 254 -11.54 -5.67 22.59
CA ASP A 254 -12.52 -6.24 23.52
C ASP A 254 -13.32 -7.39 22.89
N GLY A 255 -13.35 -7.50 21.55
CA GLY A 255 -14.11 -8.55 20.85
C GLY A 255 -15.51 -8.17 20.48
N ALA A 256 -15.88 -6.91 20.70
CA ALA A 256 -17.14 -6.33 20.31
C ALA A 256 -16.88 -5.04 19.52
N GLY A 257 -17.55 -4.88 18.38
CA GLY A 257 -17.33 -3.73 17.49
C GLY A 257 -17.79 -4.01 16.08
N LYS A 258 -17.15 -3.37 15.11
CA LYS A 258 -17.46 -3.51 13.69
C LYS A 258 -16.41 -4.34 12.96
N LEU A 259 -16.90 -5.26 12.13
CA LEU A 259 -16.12 -6.06 11.19
C LEU A 259 -16.54 -5.68 9.77
N TYR A 260 -15.62 -5.11 9.01
CA TYR A 260 -15.79 -4.91 7.59
C TYR A 260 -15.32 -6.14 6.82
N ILE A 261 -16.11 -6.53 5.83
CA ILE A 261 -15.82 -7.60 4.88
C ILE A 261 -16.02 -7.02 3.47
N GLY A 262 -14.96 -6.97 2.68
CA GLY A 262 -15.03 -6.54 1.29
C GLY A 262 -14.41 -7.55 0.35
N PHE A 263 -15.06 -7.80 -0.79
CA PHE A 263 -14.50 -8.60 -1.88
C PHE A 263 -14.12 -7.69 -3.04
N HIS A 264 -12.83 -7.67 -3.36
CA HIS A 264 -12.22 -6.76 -4.32
C HIS A 264 -11.69 -7.56 -5.51
N LEU A 265 -12.10 -7.21 -6.72
CA LEU A 265 -11.55 -7.84 -7.93
C LEU A 265 -10.06 -7.52 -8.04
N ASP A 266 -9.24 -8.55 -8.24
CA ASP A 266 -7.80 -8.36 -8.45
C ASP A 266 -7.54 -7.94 -9.92
N PRO A 267 -6.95 -6.75 -10.15
CA PRO A 267 -6.65 -6.27 -11.49
C PRO A 267 -5.74 -7.21 -12.29
N LEU A 268 -4.95 -8.07 -11.64
CA LEU A 268 -4.10 -9.06 -12.32
C LEU A 268 -4.89 -10.06 -13.18
N HIS A 269 -6.17 -10.28 -12.86
CA HIS A 269 -7.01 -11.24 -13.58
C HIS A 269 -7.90 -10.60 -14.64
N ASN A 270 -7.88 -9.26 -14.76
CA ASN A 270 -8.73 -8.52 -15.70
C ASN A 270 -10.21 -8.96 -15.65
N ALA A 271 -10.71 -9.26 -14.46
CA ALA A 271 -12.06 -9.78 -14.26
C ALA A 271 -13.05 -8.68 -13.86
N HIS A 272 -14.32 -8.91 -14.19
CA HIS A 272 -15.45 -8.06 -13.79
C HIS A 272 -16.60 -8.89 -13.21
N TRP A 273 -17.49 -8.24 -12.46
CA TRP A 273 -18.69 -8.87 -11.92
C TRP A 273 -19.72 -9.12 -13.03
N ASN A 274 -20.33 -10.31 -13.03
CA ASN A 274 -21.48 -10.59 -13.88
C ASN A 274 -22.77 -10.47 -13.06
N ASN A 275 -23.37 -9.29 -13.08
CA ASN A 275 -24.57 -8.97 -12.29
C ASN A 275 -25.86 -9.57 -12.87
N LEU A 276 -25.79 -10.19 -14.05
CA LEU A 276 -26.90 -10.97 -14.63
C LEU A 276 -27.03 -12.36 -13.99
N ASN A 277 -25.99 -12.81 -13.28
CA ASN A 277 -25.96 -14.07 -12.54
C ASN A 277 -26.36 -13.89 -11.07
N LYS A 278 -26.24 -14.97 -10.28
CA LYS A 278 -26.48 -14.90 -8.83
C LYS A 278 -25.52 -13.90 -8.19
N PRO A 279 -26.01 -12.96 -7.37
CA PRO A 279 -25.15 -12.01 -6.68
C PRO A 279 -24.13 -12.71 -5.79
N LEU A 280 -23.03 -12.02 -5.49
CA LEU A 280 -22.06 -12.49 -4.51
C LEU A 280 -22.75 -12.71 -3.17
N SER A 281 -22.46 -13.83 -2.53
CA SER A 281 -22.94 -14.15 -1.19
C SER A 281 -21.83 -14.77 -0.36
N PHE A 282 -21.81 -14.49 0.93
CA PHE A 282 -20.91 -15.17 1.88
C PHE A 282 -21.69 -15.81 3.02
N GLU A 283 -21.05 -16.80 3.63
CA GLU A 283 -21.48 -17.48 4.86
C GLU A 283 -20.27 -17.61 5.79
N ILE A 284 -20.49 -17.40 7.08
CA ILE A 284 -19.52 -17.58 8.15
C ILE A 284 -20.00 -18.76 9.00
N ASP A 285 -19.14 -19.74 9.22
CA ASP A 285 -19.46 -20.89 10.05
C ASP A 285 -19.64 -20.45 11.50
N LYS A 286 -20.68 -20.98 12.16
CA LYS A 286 -20.91 -20.72 13.59
C LYS A 286 -19.74 -21.27 14.42
N ALA A 287 -19.27 -20.47 15.36
CA ALA A 287 -18.22 -20.82 16.30
C ALA A 287 -18.63 -20.50 17.74
N ASP A 288 -18.13 -21.29 18.68
CA ASP A 288 -18.46 -21.15 20.10
C ASP A 288 -17.98 -19.80 20.66
N GLY A 289 -18.85 -19.15 21.44
CA GLY A 289 -18.54 -17.84 22.04
C GLY A 289 -18.56 -16.66 21.05
N VAL A 290 -18.78 -16.91 19.76
CA VAL A 290 -18.89 -15.86 18.74
C VAL A 290 -20.35 -15.45 18.54
N LYS A 291 -20.61 -14.14 18.51
CA LYS A 291 -21.92 -13.53 18.27
C LYS A 291 -21.80 -12.44 17.22
N LEU A 292 -22.36 -12.71 16.04
CA LEU A 292 -22.49 -11.80 14.91
C LEU A 292 -23.96 -11.45 14.71
N ASP A 293 -24.25 -10.22 14.32
CA ASP A 293 -25.59 -9.80 13.89
C ASP A 293 -26.04 -10.53 12.61
N GLN A 294 -25.09 -10.87 11.73
CA GLN A 294 -25.31 -11.64 10.52
C GLN A 294 -24.21 -12.69 10.30
N TRP A 295 -24.64 -13.94 10.03
CA TRP A 295 -23.76 -15.07 9.71
C TRP A 295 -23.66 -15.33 8.20
N SER A 296 -24.54 -14.73 7.41
CA SER A 296 -24.49 -14.78 5.96
C SER A 296 -25.14 -13.54 5.39
N ALA A 297 -24.71 -13.13 4.20
CA ALA A 297 -25.33 -12.04 3.46
C ALA A 297 -25.15 -12.25 1.96
N THR A 298 -26.03 -11.61 1.19
CA THR A 298 -25.97 -11.55 -0.28
C THR A 298 -25.97 -10.09 -0.69
N VAL A 299 -25.14 -9.72 -1.65
CA VAL A 299 -25.09 -8.35 -2.19
C VAL A 299 -26.45 -8.00 -2.80
N GLU A 300 -26.90 -6.76 -2.60
CA GLU A 300 -28.06 -6.22 -3.30
C GLU A 300 -27.88 -6.31 -4.82
N LYS A 301 -28.99 -6.46 -5.55
CA LYS A 301 -28.91 -6.56 -6.99
C LYS A 301 -28.44 -5.23 -7.59
N VAL A 302 -27.32 -5.27 -8.29
CA VAL A 302 -26.78 -4.13 -9.04
C VAL A 302 -27.49 -4.03 -10.39
N ALA A 303 -27.88 -2.82 -10.78
CA ALA A 303 -28.74 -2.59 -11.96
C ALA A 303 -28.02 -2.77 -13.30
N VAL A 304 -26.71 -2.46 -13.36
CA VAL A 304 -25.90 -2.62 -14.58
C VAL A 304 -25.50 -4.08 -14.77
N ALA A 305 -25.31 -4.50 -16.03
CA ALA A 305 -24.96 -5.89 -16.35
C ALA A 305 -23.59 -6.32 -15.80
N SER A 306 -22.63 -5.38 -15.74
CA SER A 306 -21.29 -5.60 -15.21
C SER A 306 -20.70 -4.32 -14.62
N ASP A 307 -19.85 -4.50 -13.61
CA ASP A 307 -19.03 -3.46 -13.00
C ASP A 307 -17.79 -4.10 -12.34
N ALA A 308 -16.93 -3.26 -11.76
CA ALA A 308 -15.75 -3.70 -11.05
C ALA A 308 -15.64 -3.12 -9.63
N ASP A 309 -16.75 -2.70 -9.03
CA ASP A 309 -16.78 -2.14 -7.68
C ASP A 309 -16.74 -3.23 -6.61
N PRO A 310 -16.03 -3.01 -5.48
CA PRO A 310 -15.99 -3.97 -4.40
C PRO A 310 -17.38 -4.33 -3.85
N ARG A 311 -17.53 -5.57 -3.39
CA ARG A 311 -18.74 -6.03 -2.70
C ARG A 311 -18.50 -5.99 -1.21
N GLU A 312 -19.14 -5.03 -0.54
CA GLU A 312 -18.78 -4.61 0.81
C GLU A 312 -19.92 -4.86 1.82
N PHE A 313 -19.54 -5.26 3.02
CA PHE A 313 -20.45 -5.53 4.13
C PHE A 313 -19.84 -4.99 5.43
N LEU A 314 -20.70 -4.52 6.34
CA LEU A 314 -20.31 -4.07 7.67
C LEU A 314 -21.15 -4.82 8.71
N LEU A 315 -20.49 -5.67 9.48
CA LEU A 315 -21.08 -6.53 10.49
C LEU A 315 -20.91 -5.89 11.86
N THR A 316 -21.86 -6.18 12.75
CA THR A 316 -21.73 -5.91 14.19
C THR A 316 -21.37 -7.20 14.90
N VAL A 317 -20.25 -7.17 15.61
CA VAL A 317 -19.78 -8.27 16.45
C VAL A 317 -20.08 -7.92 17.90
N GLU A 318 -20.84 -8.75 18.59
CA GLU A 318 -21.10 -8.60 20.03
C GLU A 318 -20.04 -9.30 20.89
N SER A 319 -19.48 -10.39 20.37
CA SER A 319 -18.45 -11.18 21.03
C SER A 319 -17.70 -12.00 19.99
N TRP A 320 -16.38 -11.95 20.01
CA TRP A 320 -15.52 -12.83 19.24
C TRP A 320 -14.23 -13.06 20.05
N PRO A 321 -14.00 -14.26 20.60
CA PRO A 321 -12.75 -14.58 21.30
C PRO A 321 -11.54 -14.63 20.36
N THR A 322 -10.34 -14.34 20.87
CA THR A 322 -9.09 -14.29 20.06
C THR A 322 -8.62 -15.67 19.60
N ASP A 323 -8.98 -16.71 20.32
CA ASP A 323 -8.64 -18.11 20.07
C ASP A 323 -9.65 -18.84 19.17
N GLN A 324 -10.65 -18.12 18.66
CA GLN A 324 -11.71 -18.68 17.81
C GLN A 324 -11.59 -18.18 16.37
N PRO A 325 -10.85 -18.88 15.49
CA PRO A 325 -10.82 -18.53 14.07
C PRO A 325 -12.20 -18.74 13.42
N LEU A 326 -12.55 -17.86 12.48
CA LEU A 326 -13.83 -17.93 11.75
C LEU A 326 -13.60 -18.35 10.30
N ARG A 327 -14.27 -19.41 9.86
CA ARG A 327 -14.28 -19.79 8.46
C ARG A 327 -15.36 -18.99 7.73
N LEU A 328 -14.96 -18.25 6.71
CA LEU A 328 -15.83 -17.55 5.79
C LEU A 328 -15.76 -18.21 4.41
N THR A 329 -16.92 -18.57 3.85
CA THR A 329 -17.06 -19.09 2.50
C THR A 329 -17.79 -18.08 1.64
N VAL A 330 -17.23 -17.72 0.49
CA VAL A 330 -17.84 -16.81 -0.48
C VAL A 330 -18.15 -17.55 -1.77
N THR A 331 -19.30 -17.24 -2.37
CA THR A 331 -19.69 -17.67 -3.71
C THR A 331 -19.93 -16.44 -4.58
N TYR A 332 -19.36 -16.42 -5.78
CA TYR A 332 -19.53 -15.30 -6.70
C TYR A 332 -19.36 -15.72 -8.16
N PHE A 333 -19.75 -14.82 -9.07
CA PHE A 333 -19.59 -14.98 -10.51
C PHE A 333 -18.74 -13.83 -11.06
N ALA A 334 -17.61 -14.18 -11.67
CA ALA A 334 -16.70 -13.23 -12.30
C ALA A 334 -16.33 -13.72 -13.71
N CYS A 335 -16.10 -12.80 -14.64
CA CYS A 335 -15.69 -13.11 -16.01
C CYS A 335 -14.39 -12.37 -16.35
N ASP A 336 -13.41 -13.07 -16.93
CA ASP A 336 -12.13 -12.50 -17.36
C ASP A 336 -12.12 -12.02 -18.83
N ASN A 337 -13.19 -12.36 -19.55
CA ASN A 337 -13.61 -11.81 -20.84
C ASN A 337 -15.12 -12.03 -21.02
N GLU A 338 -15.70 -11.60 -22.15
CA GLU A 338 -17.15 -11.66 -22.39
C GLU A 338 -17.72 -13.10 -22.39
N ASP A 339 -16.93 -14.08 -22.87
CA ASP A 339 -17.37 -15.46 -23.07
C ASP A 339 -16.94 -16.42 -21.95
N ASN A 340 -16.01 -15.99 -21.09
CA ASN A 340 -15.42 -16.84 -20.06
C ASN A 340 -15.80 -16.36 -18.65
N CYS A 341 -16.92 -16.88 -18.17
CA CYS A 341 -17.45 -16.63 -16.85
C CYS A 341 -17.25 -17.81 -15.91
N HIS A 342 -17.02 -17.52 -14.64
CA HIS A 342 -16.67 -18.49 -13.63
C HIS A 342 -17.59 -18.38 -12.42
N ALA A 343 -18.27 -19.49 -12.10
CA ALA A 343 -18.80 -19.70 -10.76
C ALA A 343 -17.63 -20.06 -9.84
N VAL A 344 -17.38 -19.23 -8.83
CA VAL A 344 -16.27 -19.39 -7.91
C VAL A 344 -16.81 -19.57 -6.50
N LYS A 345 -16.29 -20.57 -5.79
CA LYS A 345 -16.50 -20.77 -4.37
C LYS A 345 -15.15 -20.83 -3.68
N GLN A 346 -14.91 -19.93 -2.73
CA GLN A 346 -13.63 -19.77 -2.05
C GLN A 346 -13.85 -19.66 -0.55
N ALA A 347 -12.84 -20.01 0.23
CA ALA A 347 -12.90 -19.93 1.68
C ALA A 347 -11.68 -19.21 2.26
N TYR A 348 -11.88 -18.62 3.43
CA TYR A 348 -10.89 -17.87 4.19
C TYR A 348 -11.03 -18.23 5.66
N ILE A 349 -9.93 -18.26 6.40
CA ILE A 349 -9.96 -18.27 7.86
C ILE A 349 -9.62 -16.86 8.34
N LEU A 350 -10.52 -16.26 9.11
CA LEU A 350 -10.33 -14.94 9.69
C LEU A 350 -9.89 -15.11 11.14
N HIS A 351 -8.88 -14.35 11.55
CA HIS A 351 -8.42 -14.31 12.94
C HIS A 351 -8.68 -12.93 13.53
N ARG A 352 -9.09 -12.88 14.80
CA ARG A 352 -9.23 -11.63 15.54
C ARG A 352 -7.86 -11.13 16.01
N GLU A 353 -7.00 -10.86 15.05
CA GLU A 353 -5.65 -10.36 15.21
C GLU A 353 -5.38 -9.35 14.11
N ARG A 354 -4.66 -8.28 14.43
CA ARG A 354 -4.26 -7.29 13.43
C ARG A 354 -3.26 -7.89 12.45
N ASP A 355 -3.53 -7.75 11.17
CA ASP A 355 -2.54 -8.00 10.13
C ASP A 355 -1.63 -6.77 9.98
N ASN A 356 -0.35 -6.91 10.35
CA ASN A 356 0.62 -5.83 10.22
C ASN A 356 1.11 -5.62 8.78
N ASP A 357 0.88 -6.58 7.89
CA ASP A 357 1.24 -6.53 6.47
C ASP A 357 0.05 -6.32 5.54
N GLY A 358 -1.18 -6.40 6.05
CA GLY A 358 -2.42 -6.23 5.30
C GLY A 358 -2.59 -4.84 4.67
N GLY A 359 -1.73 -3.89 5.02
CA GLY A 359 -1.69 -2.53 4.47
C GLY A 359 -2.89 -1.69 4.90
N GLY A 360 -2.76 -0.36 4.83
CA GLY A 360 -3.84 0.54 5.16
C GLY A 360 -4.68 0.89 3.93
N ALA A 361 -5.92 0.42 3.88
CA ALA A 361 -6.93 0.87 2.93
C ALA A 361 -8.11 1.44 3.72
N ARG A 362 -7.94 2.64 4.26
CA ARG A 362 -9.06 3.30 4.94
C ARG A 362 -10.12 3.53 3.87
N GLY A 363 -11.37 3.13 4.05
CA GLY A 363 -12.48 3.36 3.12
C GLY A 363 -12.87 4.84 2.93
N ALA A 364 -11.96 5.76 3.24
CA ALA A 364 -11.92 7.19 2.91
C ALA A 364 -10.49 7.66 2.53
N GLY A 365 -9.55 6.73 2.32
CA GLY A 365 -8.13 6.90 1.97
C GLY A 365 -7.15 7.00 3.15
N ALA A 366 -6.06 6.23 3.10
CA ALA A 366 -4.72 6.72 3.47
C ALA A 366 -3.96 6.76 2.15
N GLY A 367 -3.89 7.95 1.54
CA GLY A 367 -3.66 8.16 0.11
C GLY A 367 -4.70 9.07 -0.55
N TYR A 368 -5.71 9.54 0.21
CA TYR A 368 -6.36 10.81 -0.08
C TYR A 368 -5.33 11.90 0.21
N TRP A 369 -4.83 12.53 -0.85
CA TRP A 369 -4.10 13.75 -0.76
C TRP A 369 -5.11 14.85 -0.51
N GLU A 370 -5.08 15.49 0.66
CA GLU A 370 -5.77 16.77 0.75
C GLU A 370 -5.14 17.68 -0.32
N PRO A 371 -5.91 18.14 -1.34
CA PRO A 371 -5.31 18.73 -2.54
C PRO A 371 -4.42 19.92 -2.24
N GLU A 372 -4.78 20.70 -1.23
CA GLU A 372 -4.03 21.88 -0.83
C GLU A 372 -2.74 21.52 -0.06
N GLU A 373 -2.76 20.53 0.82
CA GLU A 373 -1.56 20.01 1.49
C GLU A 373 -0.56 19.40 0.49
N PHE A 374 -1.04 18.66 -0.51
CA PHE A 374 -0.19 18.11 -1.57
C PHE A 374 0.42 19.19 -2.44
N ALA A 375 -0.39 20.13 -2.93
CA ALA A 375 0.10 21.22 -3.76
C ALA A 375 1.14 22.06 -3.00
N ARG A 376 0.90 22.39 -1.73
CA ARG A 376 1.88 23.07 -0.86
C ARG A 376 3.13 22.24 -0.62
N SER A 377 3.01 20.92 -0.53
CA SER A 377 4.16 20.02 -0.41
C SER A 377 5.05 20.06 -1.64
N MET A 378 4.47 20.13 -2.84
CA MET A 378 5.21 20.25 -4.12
C MET A 378 5.86 21.63 -4.26
N LEU A 379 5.19 22.70 -3.81
CA LEU A 379 5.75 24.04 -3.74
C LEU A 379 6.94 24.19 -2.78
N ARG A 380 7.33 23.14 -2.03
CA ARG A 380 8.64 23.14 -1.35
C ARG A 380 9.82 23.11 -2.32
N GLY A 381 9.59 22.68 -3.56
CA GLY A 381 10.55 22.73 -4.66
C GLY A 381 10.66 24.09 -5.35
N ASP A 382 9.76 25.02 -5.05
CA ASP A 382 9.76 26.39 -5.55
C ASP A 382 10.99 27.14 -4.99
N ARG A 383 12.04 27.26 -5.82
CA ARG A 383 13.33 27.80 -5.40
C ARG A 383 13.28 29.32 -5.43
N ASN A 384 12.57 29.90 -6.40
CA ASN A 384 12.47 31.34 -6.57
C ASN A 384 11.38 31.98 -5.69
N ARG A 385 10.50 31.17 -5.08
CA ARG A 385 9.39 31.53 -4.18
C ARG A 385 8.31 32.38 -4.84
N ASP A 386 8.05 32.16 -6.11
CA ASP A 386 7.00 32.87 -6.85
C ASP A 386 5.61 32.24 -6.70
N GLY A 387 5.51 31.12 -5.97
CA GLY A 387 4.26 30.40 -5.72
C GLY A 387 3.86 29.45 -6.85
N LYS A 388 4.74 29.22 -7.83
CA LYS A 388 4.57 28.28 -8.94
C LYS A 388 5.82 27.40 -9.09
N LEU A 389 5.72 26.35 -9.91
CA LEU A 389 6.86 25.50 -10.25
C LEU A 389 7.19 25.61 -11.74
N THR A 390 8.41 26.04 -12.05
CA THR A 390 8.96 25.81 -13.38
C THR A 390 9.23 24.33 -13.62
N ARG A 391 9.43 23.94 -14.88
CA ARG A 391 9.85 22.57 -15.24
C ARG A 391 11.13 22.14 -14.52
N SER A 392 12.02 23.09 -14.24
CA SER A 392 13.29 22.85 -13.54
C SER A 392 13.17 22.77 -12.01
N GLU A 393 12.07 23.27 -11.45
CA GLU A 393 11.74 23.20 -10.01
C GLU A 393 10.79 22.04 -9.69
N THR A 394 10.15 21.49 -10.71
CA THR A 394 9.28 20.33 -10.60
C THR A 394 10.10 19.06 -10.42
N VAL A 395 9.73 18.24 -9.45
CA VAL A 395 10.42 16.98 -9.12
C VAL A 395 9.42 15.82 -8.96
N GLY A 396 9.94 14.59 -8.95
CA GLY A 396 9.14 13.40 -8.67
C GLY A 396 8.06 13.11 -9.72
N ILE A 397 6.86 12.74 -9.29
CA ILE A 397 5.78 12.24 -10.16
C ILE A 397 5.17 13.31 -11.10
N VAL A 398 5.37 14.59 -10.78
CA VAL A 398 4.81 15.72 -11.54
C VAL A 398 5.64 15.99 -12.79
N LEU A 399 6.97 15.85 -12.71
CA LEU A 399 7.91 16.23 -13.78
C LEU A 399 7.66 15.49 -15.11
N PRO A 400 7.44 14.16 -15.15
CA PRO A 400 7.14 13.43 -16.39
C PRO A 400 5.83 13.86 -17.06
N HIS A 401 4.94 14.52 -16.31
CA HIS A 401 3.63 14.96 -16.77
C HIS A 401 3.52 16.47 -16.86
N TYR A 402 4.62 17.21 -16.67
CA TYR A 402 4.64 18.66 -16.61
C TYR A 402 3.84 19.31 -17.75
N GLU A 403 4.14 18.93 -18.99
CA GLU A 403 3.49 19.47 -20.20
C GLU A 403 2.01 19.10 -20.33
N LYS A 404 1.56 18.05 -19.64
CA LYS A 404 0.14 17.65 -19.59
C LYS A 404 -0.61 18.32 -18.44
N LEU A 405 0.11 18.79 -17.43
CA LEU A 405 -0.45 19.37 -16.21
C LEU A 405 -0.53 20.90 -16.29
N ASP A 406 0.41 21.51 -17.02
CA ASP A 406 0.39 22.92 -17.42
C ASP A 406 -0.75 23.13 -18.42
N THR A 407 -1.94 23.32 -17.87
CA THR A 407 -3.20 23.31 -18.63
C THR A 407 -3.39 24.65 -19.32
N ASN A 408 -2.90 25.72 -18.69
CA ASN A 408 -2.95 27.06 -19.24
C ASN A 408 -1.77 27.36 -20.21
N GLN A 409 -0.79 26.44 -20.30
CA GLN A 409 0.40 26.52 -21.15
C GLN A 409 1.25 27.77 -20.88
N ASP A 410 1.25 28.25 -19.63
CA ASP A 410 2.02 29.41 -19.21
C ASP A 410 3.49 29.08 -18.90
N GLY A 411 3.85 27.78 -18.91
CA GLY A 411 5.19 27.29 -18.63
C GLY A 411 5.51 27.18 -17.14
N PHE A 412 4.48 27.23 -16.28
CA PHE A 412 4.54 27.07 -14.84
C PHE A 412 3.44 26.12 -14.36
N LEU A 413 3.60 25.52 -13.18
CA LEU A 413 2.52 24.82 -12.48
C LEU A 413 2.17 25.60 -11.23
N ASP A 414 0.97 26.16 -11.20
CA ASP A 414 0.46 26.89 -10.03
C ASP A 414 -0.22 25.99 -8.99
N LEU A 415 -0.67 26.58 -7.89
CA LEU A 415 -1.33 25.85 -6.81
C LEU A 415 -2.57 25.08 -7.29
N GLU A 416 -3.36 25.63 -8.22
CA GLU A 416 -4.59 24.99 -8.71
C GLU A 416 -4.27 23.85 -9.68
N GLU A 417 -3.25 24.00 -10.53
CA GLU A 417 -2.78 22.91 -11.39
C GLU A 417 -2.15 21.78 -10.56
N LEU A 418 -1.42 22.10 -9.49
CA LEU A 418 -0.88 21.10 -8.57
C LEU A 418 -1.97 20.43 -7.70
N LYS A 419 -3.03 21.15 -7.34
CA LYS A 419 -4.24 20.55 -6.74
C LYS A 419 -4.90 19.61 -7.72
N ALA A 420 -4.97 19.97 -9.00
CA ALA A 420 -5.49 19.09 -10.05
C ALA A 420 -4.62 17.81 -10.21
N VAL A 421 -3.31 17.86 -9.90
CA VAL A 421 -2.47 16.66 -9.80
C VAL A 421 -2.85 15.83 -8.58
N ALA A 422 -3.02 16.46 -7.41
CA ALA A 422 -3.49 15.78 -6.21
C ALA A 422 -4.85 15.13 -6.49
N ASP A 423 -5.74 15.82 -7.18
CA ASP A 423 -7.06 15.36 -7.59
C ASP A 423 -7.00 14.31 -8.68
N TRP A 424 -6.04 14.36 -9.60
CA TRP A 424 -5.80 13.31 -10.59
C TRP A 424 -5.27 12.05 -9.92
N LEU A 425 -4.30 12.19 -9.01
CA LEU A 425 -3.86 11.12 -8.12
C LEU A 425 -5.07 10.61 -7.35
N ASN A 426 -5.81 11.48 -6.67
CA ASN A 426 -7.01 11.16 -5.90
C ASN A 426 -8.12 10.56 -6.75
N HIS A 427 -8.31 10.89 -8.02
CA HIS A 427 -9.34 10.32 -8.90
C HIS A 427 -8.89 8.96 -9.45
N HIS A 428 -7.59 8.75 -9.62
CA HIS A 428 -6.99 7.42 -9.79
C HIS A 428 -6.89 6.64 -8.46
N HIS A 429 -7.24 7.30 -7.34
CA HIS A 429 -7.23 6.81 -5.97
C HIS A 429 -8.59 7.02 -5.26
N GLN A 430 -9.67 7.29 -6.01
CA GLN A 430 -11.00 7.54 -5.44
C GLN A 430 -11.74 6.23 -5.56
N PRO A 431 -11.96 5.52 -4.45
CA PRO A 431 -13.02 4.56 -4.41
C PRO A 431 -14.37 5.29 -4.48
N GLY A 432 -14.87 5.52 -5.70
CA GLY A 432 -16.28 5.74 -6.01
C GLY A 432 -16.97 6.97 -5.40
N THR A 433 -16.50 8.19 -5.66
CA THR A 433 -17.42 9.34 -5.55
C THR A 433 -18.33 9.38 -6.79
N PRO A 434 -19.65 9.56 -6.62
CA PRO A 434 -20.54 9.76 -7.75
C PRO A 434 -20.09 10.98 -8.55
N ASN A 435 -20.16 10.86 -9.88
CA ASN A 435 -19.99 11.97 -10.79
C ASN A 435 -20.89 13.15 -10.35
N PRO A 436 -20.34 14.35 -10.05
CA PRO A 436 -21.16 15.53 -9.75
C PRO A 436 -22.08 15.93 -10.91
N ALA A 437 -21.85 15.40 -12.12
CA ALA A 437 -22.64 15.66 -13.32
C ALA A 437 -23.82 14.69 -13.53
N ALA A 438 -24.03 13.69 -12.66
CA ALA A 438 -25.24 12.87 -12.73
C ALA A 438 -26.42 13.65 -12.11
N LYS A 439 -27.14 14.41 -12.95
CA LYS A 439 -28.43 14.98 -12.56
C LYS A 439 -29.43 13.85 -12.28
N PRO A 440 -30.22 13.92 -11.19
CA PRO A 440 -31.28 12.96 -10.98
C PRO A 440 -32.41 13.23 -11.99
N GLY A 441 -32.65 12.25 -12.86
CA GLY A 441 -33.81 12.20 -13.74
C GLY A 441 -33.59 12.80 -15.13
N GLN A 442 -33.29 11.93 -16.09
CA GLN A 442 -33.87 11.94 -17.44
C GLN A 442 -33.87 10.53 -18.01
#